data_AF-A0A6V7K5R3-F1
#
_entry.id   AF-A0A6V7K5R3-F1
#
_cell.length_a   1.000
_cell.length_b   1.000
_cell.length_c   1.000
_cell.angle_alpha   90.00
_cell.angle_beta   90.00
_cell.angle_gamma   90.00
#
_symmetry.space_group_name_H-M   'P 1'
#
loop_
_entity.id
_entity.type
_entity.pdbx_description
1 polymer ?
#
loop_
_entity_poly.entity_id
_entity_poly.type
_entity_poly.pdbx_seq_one_letter_code
_entity_poly.pdbx_strand_id
1 'polypeptide(L)'
;RNCCYNPCCLTGLGEEKYLKSQPAEVASLESSLSELRDPTQYVGLKNLGATCYVNSLIQVWFHNEDMRRIIYNWSMPEETEKGQRQQHSSVIGHLQYIFAMMQFGNNRLLDPTNLVDALSLDTDTQQDAQEFSKLLLAHIESKLQNVELKNRLRQLTQGTYIYVNR
;
A
#
# COMPACT_ATOMS: atom_id res chain seq x y z
N ARG A 1 -2.63 -1.19 -49.89
CA ARG A 1 -2.51 -0.61 -51.25
C ARG A 1 -3.10 0.79 -51.18
N ASN A 2 -2.32 1.85 -51.41
CA ASN A 2 -2.87 3.21 -51.40
C ASN A 2 -3.90 3.36 -52.53
N CYS A 3 -5.10 3.85 -52.20
CA CYS A 3 -6.14 4.14 -53.16
C CYS A 3 -5.82 5.46 -53.88
N CYS A 4 -5.39 5.40 -55.14
CA CYS A 4 -5.06 6.60 -55.91
C CYS A 4 -6.29 7.36 -56.44
N TYR A 5 -7.48 6.75 -56.39
CA TYR A 5 -8.69 7.23 -57.08
C TYR A 5 -9.94 7.35 -56.20
N ASN A 6 -9.79 7.20 -54.88
CA ASN A 6 -10.89 7.42 -53.94
C ASN A 6 -10.43 8.40 -52.86
N PRO A 7 -10.86 9.68 -52.91
CA PRO A 7 -10.46 10.69 -51.93
C PRO A 7 -11.03 10.41 -50.52
N CYS A 8 -11.99 9.49 -50.38
CA CYS A 8 -12.53 9.03 -49.09
C CYS A 8 -11.92 7.68 -48.65
N CYS A 9 -10.88 7.19 -49.31
CA CYS A 9 -10.24 5.95 -48.91
C CYS A 9 -9.45 6.14 -47.61
N LEU A 10 -9.87 5.44 -46.56
CA LEU A 10 -9.25 5.49 -45.23
C LEU A 10 -8.03 4.58 -45.09
N THR A 11 -7.76 3.71 -46.06
CA THR A 11 -6.64 2.76 -45.97
C THR A 11 -5.31 3.46 -46.26
N GLY A 12 -4.28 3.20 -45.45
CA GLY A 12 -2.94 3.76 -45.62
C GLY A 12 -2.67 5.08 -44.88
N LEU A 13 -3.57 5.52 -44.00
CA LEU A 13 -3.38 6.71 -43.13
C LEU A 13 -2.42 6.47 -41.95
N GLY A 14 -1.47 5.54 -42.09
CA GLY A 14 -0.54 5.15 -41.02
C GLY A 14 -1.07 4.07 -40.07
N GLU A 15 -2.25 3.50 -40.34
CA GLU A 15 -2.86 2.39 -39.59
C GLU A 15 -1.95 1.17 -39.47
N GLU A 16 -1.10 0.88 -40.47
CA GLU A 16 -0.13 -0.22 -40.41
C GLU A 16 0.84 -0.09 -39.23
N LYS A 17 1.16 1.13 -38.79
CA LYS A 17 2.05 1.36 -37.65
C LYS A 17 1.36 1.02 -36.31
N TYR A 18 0.04 1.20 -36.25
CA TYR A 18 -0.79 0.96 -35.05
C TYR A 18 -1.39 -0.46 -35.01
N LEU A 19 -1.60 -1.09 -36.17
CA LEU A 19 -2.14 -2.45 -36.28
C LEU A 19 -1.06 -3.54 -36.24
N LYS A 20 0.21 -3.18 -36.51
CA LYS A 20 1.38 -4.09 -36.36
C LYS A 20 2.00 -4.07 -34.97
N SER A 21 1.70 -3.07 -34.13
CA SER A 21 1.92 -3.22 -32.70
C SER A 21 1.04 -4.36 -32.22
N GLN A 22 1.62 -5.31 -31.48
CA GLN A 22 0.82 -6.32 -30.77
C GLN A 22 -0.37 -5.60 -30.11
N PRO A 23 -1.61 -6.11 -30.22
CA PRO A 23 -2.68 -5.57 -29.42
C PRO A 23 -2.16 -5.63 -27.98
N ALA A 24 -1.99 -4.46 -27.36
CA ALA A 24 -1.80 -4.44 -25.92
C ALA A 24 -2.95 -5.30 -25.37
N GLU A 25 -2.66 -6.26 -24.49
CA GLU A 25 -3.72 -6.95 -23.76
C GLU A 25 -4.45 -5.91 -22.92
N VAL A 26 -5.44 -5.25 -23.54
CA VAL A 26 -6.29 -4.29 -22.87
C VAL A 26 -7.32 -5.14 -22.17
N ALA A 27 -7.28 -5.14 -20.84
CA ALA A 27 -8.33 -5.74 -20.04
C ALA A 27 -9.69 -5.21 -20.53
N SER A 28 -10.69 -6.11 -20.59
CA SER A 28 -12.05 -5.70 -20.92
C SER A 28 -12.48 -4.55 -20.01
N LEU A 29 -13.21 -3.58 -20.56
CA LEU A 29 -13.76 -2.46 -19.78
C LEU A 29 -14.51 -2.95 -18.54
N GLU A 30 -15.21 -4.08 -18.65
CA GLU A 30 -15.90 -4.72 -17.53
C GLU A 30 -14.94 -5.19 -16.42
N SER A 31 -13.78 -5.74 -16.78
CA SER A 31 -12.73 -6.12 -15.84
C SER A 31 -12.20 -4.91 -15.09
N SER A 32 -11.87 -3.82 -15.80
CA SER A 32 -11.36 -2.60 -15.20
C SER A 32 -12.37 -1.91 -14.27
N LEU A 33 -13.66 -1.92 -14.64
CA LEU A 33 -14.71 -1.36 -13.78
C LEU A 33 -14.95 -2.23 -12.54
N SER A 34 -14.75 -3.54 -12.64
CA SER A 34 -14.90 -4.44 -11.49
C SER A 34 -13.86 -4.19 -10.39
N GLU A 35 -12.69 -3.64 -10.73
CA GLU A 35 -11.63 -3.31 -9.78
C GLU A 35 -11.90 -2.00 -9.02
N LEU A 36 -12.84 -1.20 -9.51
CA LEU A 36 -13.22 0.05 -8.85
C LEU A 36 -14.02 -0.21 -7.58
N ARG A 37 -13.74 0.60 -6.58
CA ARG A 37 -14.40 0.63 -5.28
C ARG A 37 -15.71 1.39 -5.38
N ASP A 38 -16.76 0.84 -4.82
CA ASP A 38 -17.94 1.61 -4.46
C ASP A 38 -17.55 2.64 -3.39
N PRO A 39 -17.76 3.96 -3.58
CA PRO A 39 -17.38 4.99 -2.63
C PRO A 39 -17.87 4.76 -1.20
N THR A 40 -18.97 4.02 -1.02
CA THR A 40 -19.57 3.66 0.27
C THR A 40 -18.90 2.49 0.98
N GLN A 41 -18.02 1.75 0.29
CA GLN A 41 -17.34 0.57 0.81
C GLN A 41 -15.88 0.86 1.17
N TYR A 42 -15.34 0.11 2.13
CA TYR A 42 -13.92 0.16 2.49
C TYR A 42 -13.04 -0.65 1.52
N VAL A 43 -11.76 -0.32 1.49
CA VAL A 43 -10.76 -0.98 0.65
C VAL A 43 -10.28 -2.27 1.31
N GLY A 44 -10.32 -3.38 0.58
CA GLY A 44 -9.74 -4.66 0.99
C GLY A 44 -8.23 -4.73 0.74
N LEU A 45 -7.57 -5.68 1.39
CA LEU A 45 -6.15 -6.01 1.16
C LEU A 45 -6.06 -7.42 0.59
N LYS A 46 -5.30 -7.58 -0.49
CA LYS A 46 -5.04 -8.89 -1.09
C LYS A 46 -4.28 -9.76 -0.10
N ASN A 47 -4.74 -10.99 0.08
CA ASN A 47 -3.98 -11.97 0.83
C ASN A 47 -2.91 -12.56 -0.10
N LEU A 48 -1.65 -12.52 0.32
CA LEU A 48 -0.51 -13.00 -0.47
C LEU A 48 -0.10 -14.44 -0.09
N GLY A 49 -0.94 -15.13 0.69
CA GLY A 49 -0.71 -16.48 1.17
C GLY A 49 -1.16 -16.59 2.63
N ALA A 50 -0.19 -16.73 3.53
CA ALA A 50 -0.37 -16.76 4.98
C ALA A 50 -0.35 -15.35 5.62
N THR A 51 -0.60 -14.27 4.87
CA THR A 51 -0.44 -12.87 5.35
C THR A 51 -1.71 -12.23 5.93
N CYS A 52 -2.73 -13.02 6.26
CA CYS A 52 -4.00 -12.51 6.79
C CYS A 52 -3.85 -11.75 8.13
N TYR A 53 -2.85 -12.10 8.94
CA TYR A 53 -2.52 -11.41 10.19
C TYR A 53 -2.04 -9.97 9.93
N VAL A 54 -1.25 -9.77 8.87
CA VAL A 54 -0.80 -8.43 8.42
C VAL A 54 -2.01 -7.62 7.96
N ASN A 55 -2.85 -8.20 7.10
CA ASN A 55 -4.03 -7.52 6.55
C ASN A 55 -5.00 -7.09 7.66
N SER A 56 -5.26 -7.98 8.63
CA SER A 56 -6.13 -7.68 9.76
C SER A 56 -5.56 -6.56 10.62
N LEU A 57 -4.26 -6.58 10.90
CA LEU A 57 -3.59 -5.54 11.68
C LEU A 57 -3.64 -4.17 10.99
N ILE A 58 -3.32 -4.11 9.69
CA ILE A 58 -3.35 -2.88 8.90
C ILE A 58 -4.77 -2.28 8.91
N GLN A 59 -5.81 -3.10 8.76
CA GLN A 59 -7.19 -2.63 8.82
C GLN A 59 -7.53 -2.04 10.19
N VAL A 60 -7.16 -2.70 11.29
CA VAL A 60 -7.37 -2.19 12.66
C VAL A 60 -6.65 -0.86 12.87
N TRP A 61 -5.39 -0.75 12.45
CA TRP A 61 -4.61 0.46 12.60
C TRP A 61 -5.10 1.60 11.70
N PHE A 62 -5.48 1.29 10.47
CA PHE A 62 -6.04 2.28 9.55
C PHE A 62 -7.33 2.89 10.11
N HIS A 63 -8.19 2.11 10.76
CA HIS A 63 -9.42 2.64 11.34
C HIS A 63 -9.20 3.38 12.67
N ASN A 64 -8.00 3.29 13.26
CA ASN A 64 -7.62 4.12 14.39
C ASN A 64 -7.05 5.47 13.90
N GLU A 65 -7.80 6.56 14.10
CA GLU A 65 -7.41 7.88 13.61
C GLU A 65 -6.07 8.38 14.17
N ASP A 66 -5.79 8.10 15.44
CA ASP A 66 -4.56 8.54 16.07
C ASP A 66 -3.35 7.81 15.51
N MET A 67 -3.49 6.50 15.27
CA MET A 67 -2.47 5.71 14.60
C MET A 67 -2.22 6.23 13.18
N ARG A 68 -3.28 6.52 12.40
CA ARG A 68 -3.13 7.14 11.07
C ARG A 68 -2.37 8.45 11.12
N ARG A 69 -2.73 9.36 12.04
CA ARG A 69 -2.05 10.65 12.22
C ARG A 69 -0.57 10.46 12.55
N ILE A 70 -0.22 9.50 13.41
CA ILE A 70 1.17 9.20 13.75
C ILE A 70 1.94 8.74 12.51
N ILE A 71 1.38 7.79 11.73
CA ILE A 71 2.01 7.27 10.52
C ILE A 71 2.16 8.35 9.46
N TYR A 72 1.14 9.18 9.20
CA TYR A 72 1.23 10.25 8.20
C TYR A 72 2.22 11.36 8.58
N ASN A 73 2.38 11.66 9.86
CA ASN A 73 3.31 12.70 10.32
C ASN A 73 4.76 12.23 10.43
N TRP A 74 5.05 10.96 10.16
CA TRP A 74 6.43 10.49 10.05
C TRP A 74 7.08 11.03 8.77
N SER A 75 8.27 11.60 8.89
CA SER A 75 9.10 12.03 7.76
C SER A 75 10.40 11.24 7.72
N MET A 76 10.84 10.87 6.53
CA MET A 76 12.15 10.24 6.35
C MET A 76 13.25 11.25 6.70
N PRO A 77 14.30 10.85 7.43
CA PRO A 77 15.46 11.71 7.65
C PRO A 77 16.21 11.99 6.34
N GLU A 78 16.53 13.26 6.08
CA GLU A 78 17.17 13.77 4.84
C GLU A 78 18.51 13.09 4.50
N GLU A 79 19.20 12.51 5.48
CA GLU A 79 20.54 11.92 5.31
C GLU A 79 20.55 10.64 4.45
N THR A 80 19.39 10.06 4.17
CA THR A 80 19.26 8.80 3.41
C THR A 80 19.17 9.01 1.88
N GLU A 81 19.07 10.25 1.41
CA GLU A 81 18.66 10.57 0.03
C GLU A 81 19.78 10.74 -1.00
N LYS A 82 21.05 10.46 -0.69
CA LYS A 82 22.15 10.72 -1.64
C LYS A 82 22.30 9.72 -2.79
N GLY A 83 21.39 8.75 -3.01
CA GLY A 83 21.64 7.73 -4.03
C GLY A 83 20.47 7.08 -4.77
N GLN A 84 19.28 6.91 -4.20
CA GLN A 84 18.24 6.10 -4.84
C GLN A 84 16.84 6.68 -4.62
N ARG A 85 16.22 7.16 -5.71
CA ARG A 85 14.83 7.63 -5.80
C ARG A 85 13.84 6.45 -5.73
N GLN A 86 13.83 5.68 -4.65
CA GLN A 86 12.73 4.77 -4.38
C GLN A 86 11.73 5.48 -3.46
N GLN A 87 10.61 5.94 -4.05
CA GLN A 87 9.48 6.42 -3.29
C GLN A 87 9.03 5.28 -2.36
N HIS A 88 9.03 5.52 -1.04
CA HIS A 88 8.64 4.58 0.01
C HIS A 88 9.63 3.47 0.39
N SER A 89 10.95 3.63 0.26
CA SER A 89 11.93 2.57 0.63
C SER A 89 11.87 2.02 2.08
N SER A 90 11.14 2.66 3.00
CA SER A 90 11.02 2.23 4.39
C SER A 90 9.68 1.55 4.68
N VAL A 91 9.64 0.71 5.71
CA VAL A 91 8.39 0.08 6.21
C VAL A 91 7.31 1.14 6.50
N ILE A 92 7.67 2.25 7.16
CA ILE A 92 6.73 3.33 7.47
C ILE A 92 6.26 4.02 6.18
N GLY A 93 7.16 4.22 5.22
CA GLY A 93 6.81 4.75 3.90
C GLY A 93 5.77 3.90 3.17
N HIS A 94 5.92 2.57 3.21
CA HIS A 94 4.93 1.65 2.64
C HIS A 94 3.59 1.67 3.41
N LEU A 95 3.62 1.79 4.74
CA LEU A 95 2.40 1.98 5.55
C LEU A 95 1.68 3.28 5.19
N GLN A 96 2.42 4.38 5.01
CA GLN A 96 1.87 5.67 4.54
C GLN A 96 1.20 5.51 3.17
N TYR A 97 1.86 4.81 2.24
CA TYR A 97 1.30 4.54 0.91
C TYR A 97 0.01 3.74 1.01
N ILE A 98 0.00 2.62 1.74
CA ILE A 98 -1.20 1.80 1.91
C ILE A 98 -2.32 2.61 2.56
N PHE A 99 -2.04 3.36 3.63
CA PHE A 99 -3.05 4.19 4.29
C PHE A 99 -3.59 5.28 3.36
N ALA A 100 -2.73 5.95 2.59
CA ALA A 100 -3.17 6.95 1.61
C ALA A 100 -4.06 6.32 0.54
N MET A 101 -3.69 5.15 0.03
CA MET A 101 -4.49 4.43 -0.95
C MET A 101 -5.82 3.91 -0.37
N MET A 102 -5.84 3.49 0.89
CA MET A 102 -7.08 3.11 1.58
C MET A 102 -8.03 4.30 1.79
N GLN A 103 -7.47 5.49 2.04
CA GLN A 103 -8.26 6.70 2.31
C GLN A 103 -8.75 7.39 1.02
N PHE A 104 -7.92 7.46 -0.01
CA PHE A 104 -8.17 8.27 -1.21
C PHE A 104 -8.24 7.47 -2.50
N GLY A 105 -7.92 6.17 -2.46
CA GLY A 105 -7.91 5.31 -3.63
C GLY A 105 -9.31 4.93 -4.11
N ASN A 106 -9.37 4.66 -5.42
CA ASN A 106 -10.56 4.17 -6.10
C ASN A 106 -10.56 2.65 -6.32
N ASN A 107 -9.52 1.93 -5.89
CA ASN A 107 -9.45 0.48 -6.08
C ASN A 107 -10.14 -0.23 -4.90
N ARG A 108 -10.94 -1.25 -5.18
CA ARG A 108 -11.61 -2.05 -4.14
C ARG A 108 -10.63 -2.91 -3.34
N LEU A 109 -9.51 -3.28 -3.95
CA LEU A 109 -8.49 -4.17 -3.40
C LEU A 109 -7.12 -3.55 -3.61
N LEU A 110 -6.30 -3.49 -2.57
CA LEU A 110 -4.91 -3.08 -2.66
C LEU A 110 -3.99 -4.28 -2.48
N ASP A 111 -2.87 -4.25 -3.20
CA ASP A 111 -1.83 -5.25 -3.12
C ASP A 111 -0.73 -4.78 -2.14
N PRO A 112 -0.55 -5.43 -0.96
CA PRO A 112 0.43 -5.02 0.04
C PRO A 112 1.83 -5.60 -0.20
N THR A 113 2.13 -6.19 -1.37
CA THR A 113 3.41 -6.89 -1.64
C THR A 113 4.64 -6.08 -1.23
N ASN A 114 4.70 -4.79 -1.61
CA ASN A 114 5.85 -3.95 -1.27
C ASN A 114 6.07 -3.79 0.24
N LEU A 115 5.00 -3.77 1.04
CA LEU A 115 5.13 -3.73 2.51
C LEU A 115 5.62 -5.08 3.05
N VAL A 116 5.08 -6.18 2.54
CA VAL A 116 5.46 -7.55 2.94
C VAL A 116 6.94 -7.80 2.62
N ASP A 117 7.40 -7.38 1.44
CA ASP A 117 8.80 -7.44 1.01
C ASP A 117 9.70 -6.56 1.90
N ALA A 118 9.27 -5.32 2.18
CA ALA A 118 10.02 -4.41 3.06
C ALA A 118 10.14 -4.92 4.50
N LEU A 119 9.18 -5.74 4.95
CA LEU A 119 9.23 -6.44 6.23
C LEU A 119 9.97 -7.79 6.15
N SER A 120 10.34 -8.23 4.95
CA SER A 120 10.96 -9.53 4.69
C SER A 120 10.17 -10.70 5.30
N LEU A 121 8.85 -10.66 5.16
CA LEU A 121 7.96 -11.70 5.67
C LEU A 121 7.91 -12.90 4.72
N ASP A 122 7.90 -14.10 5.30
CA ASP A 122 7.60 -15.32 4.58
C ASP A 122 6.08 -15.44 4.37
N THR A 123 5.64 -15.47 3.12
CA THR A 123 4.23 -15.55 2.74
C THR A 123 3.65 -16.95 2.85
N ASP A 124 4.47 -17.97 3.10
CA ASP A 124 4.01 -19.36 3.25
C ASP A 124 3.77 -19.76 4.71
N THR A 125 4.27 -18.96 5.66
CA THR A 125 4.21 -19.26 7.10
C THR A 125 3.25 -18.33 7.84
N GLN A 126 2.31 -18.89 8.60
CA GLN A 126 1.43 -18.12 9.47
C GLN A 126 2.19 -17.62 10.71
N GLN A 127 1.91 -16.39 11.13
CA GLN A 127 2.48 -15.80 12.34
C GLN A 127 1.39 -15.39 13.33
N ASP A 128 1.75 -15.32 14.62
CA ASP A 128 0.89 -14.75 15.63
C ASP A 128 0.74 -13.23 15.41
N ALA A 129 -0.50 -12.77 15.27
CA ALA A 129 -0.80 -11.38 14.96
C ALA A 129 -0.37 -10.41 16.07
N GLN A 130 -0.41 -10.85 17.33
CA GLN A 130 -0.04 -10.03 18.48
C GLN A 130 1.47 -9.89 18.59
N GLU A 131 2.22 -10.96 18.39
CA GLU A 131 3.68 -10.93 18.34
C GLU A 131 4.15 -10.02 17.20
N PHE A 132 3.61 -10.22 15.99
CA PHE A 132 3.91 -9.37 14.84
C PHE A 132 3.59 -7.89 15.13
N SER A 133 2.43 -7.59 15.72
CA SER A 133 2.05 -6.23 16.09
C SER A 133 3.05 -5.58 17.04
N LYS A 134 3.54 -6.32 18.06
CA LYS A 134 4.52 -5.78 19.01
C LYS A 134 5.84 -5.44 18.34
N LEU A 135 6.35 -6.35 17.50
CA LEU A 135 7.60 -6.15 16.77
C LEU A 135 7.51 -4.97 15.80
N LEU A 136 6.40 -4.86 15.07
CA LEU A 136 6.18 -3.75 14.14
C LEU A 136 6.04 -2.41 14.87
N LEU A 137 5.30 -2.37 15.98
CA LEU A 137 5.21 -1.15 16.81
C LEU A 137 6.56 -0.73 17.37
N ALA A 138 7.37 -1.67 17.87
CA ALA A 138 8.71 -1.38 18.35
C ALA A 138 9.61 -0.84 17.22
N HIS A 139 9.50 -1.41 16.01
CA HIS A 139 10.20 -0.91 14.83
C HIS A 139 9.78 0.52 14.49
N ILE A 140 8.48 0.80 14.41
CA ILE A 140 7.95 2.15 14.13
C ILE A 140 8.44 3.14 15.19
N GLU A 141 8.31 2.79 16.48
CA GLU A 141 8.75 3.64 17.59
C GLU A 141 10.24 3.98 17.50
N SER A 142 11.09 3.02 17.10
CA SER A 142 12.53 3.23 16.93
C SER A 142 12.87 4.20 15.80
N LYS A 143 12.02 4.27 14.76
CA LYS A 143 12.22 5.08 13.57
C LYS A 143 11.59 6.47 13.66
N LEU A 144 10.69 6.70 14.61
CA LEU A 144 10.24 8.05 14.93
C LEU A 144 11.45 8.84 15.47
N GLN A 145 11.65 10.07 15.03
CA GLN A 145 12.67 10.97 15.61
C GLN A 145 12.01 12.02 16.50
N ASN A 146 10.80 12.44 16.15
CA ASN A 146 10.00 13.38 16.92
C ASN A 146 9.53 12.74 18.25
N VAL A 147 9.94 13.35 19.36
CA VAL A 147 9.60 12.91 20.73
C VAL A 147 8.09 12.97 20.99
N GLU A 148 7.39 13.96 20.45
CA GLU A 148 5.94 14.09 20.59
C GLU A 148 5.23 12.92 19.92
N LEU A 149 5.62 12.57 18.68
CA LEU A 149 5.04 11.42 17.98
C LEU A 149 5.33 10.10 18.70
N LYS A 150 6.54 9.92 19.26
CA LYS A 150 6.86 8.75 20.09
C LYS A 150 5.95 8.68 21.30
N ASN A 151 5.75 9.78 22.01
CA ASN A 151 4.90 9.81 23.20
C ASN A 151 3.44 9.51 22.85
N ARG A 152 2.92 10.05 21.75
CA ARG A 152 1.57 9.71 21.26
C ARG A 152 1.43 8.23 20.93
N LEU A 153 2.43 7.63 20.26
CA LEU A 153 2.43 6.20 19.96
C LEU A 153 2.44 5.35 21.24
N ARG A 154 3.27 5.70 22.23
CA ARG A 154 3.32 5.02 23.53
C ARG A 154 2.00 5.12 24.27
N GLN A 155 1.40 6.30 24.34
CA GLN A 155 0.08 6.50 24.97
C GLN A 155 -1.01 5.66 24.30
N LEU A 156 -0.92 5.47 22.99
CA LEU A 156 -1.89 4.69 22.23
C LEU A 156 -1.72 3.17 22.42
N THR A 157 -0.49 2.70 22.62
CA THR A 157 -0.15 1.27 22.49
C THR A 157 0.34 0.61 23.77
N GLN A 158 0.71 1.38 24.79
CA GLN A 158 1.31 0.89 26.03
C GLN A 158 0.41 1.20 27.22
N GLY A 159 0.53 0.39 28.26
CA GLY A 159 -0.12 0.59 29.56
C GLY A 159 0.80 0.17 30.69
N THR A 160 0.40 0.47 31.92
CA THR A 160 1.12 0.07 33.13
C THR A 160 0.25 -0.88 33.94
N TYR A 161 0.90 -1.82 34.63
CA TYR A 161 0.25 -2.68 35.61
C TYR A 161 1.11 -2.72 36.87
N ILE A 162 0.48 -2.94 38.02
CA ILE A 162 1.17 -3.06 39.31
C ILE A 162 0.75 -4.40 39.91
N TYR A 163 1.74 -5.25 40.20
CA TYR A 163 1.50 -6.48 40.95
C TYR A 163 1.43 -6.16 42.44
N VAL A 164 0.30 -6.48 43.07
CA VAL A 164 0.10 -6.36 44.52
C VAL A 164 -0.02 -7.77 45.10
N ASN A 165 1.01 -8.22 45.81
CA ASN A 165 0.95 -9.46 46.57
C ASN A 165 0.21 -9.19 47.89
N ARG A 166 -0.82 -9.98 48.17
CA ARG A 166 -1.50 -10.00 49.48
C ARG A 166 -0.81 -10.96 50.42
#